data_AF-A0A7J4GMP4-F1
#
_entry.id   AF-A0A7J4GMP4-F1
#
_cell.length_a   1.000
_cell.length_b   1.000
_cell.length_c   1.000
_cell.angle_alpha   90.00
_cell.angle_beta   90.00
_cell.angle_gamma   90.00
#
_symmetry.space_group_name_H-M   'P 1'
#
loop_
_entity.id
_entity.type
_entity.pdbx_description
1 polymer ?
#
loop_
_entity_poly.entity_id
_entity_poly.type
_entity_poly.pdbx_seq_one_letter_code
_entity_poly.pdbx_strand_id
1 'polypeptide(L)'
;MYKRWTLENPCELVTLQGNFARLKDGSGFTHLHATFTNDDVEVHAGHLFEATVEVVAEIHMRVMSQSIMTRCPMADSEFVALSFE
;
A
#
# COMPACT_ATOMS: atom_id res chain seq x y z
N MET A 1 -16.59 -0.42 1.55
CA MET A 1 -16.38 0.86 2.22
C MET A 1 -15.25 0.69 3.21
N TYR A 2 -14.13 1.37 2.98
CA TYR A 2 -13.03 1.40 3.95
C TYR A 2 -13.41 2.21 5.19
N LYS A 3 -13.09 1.67 6.38
CA LYS A 3 -13.02 2.47 7.61
C LYS A 3 -11.61 3.02 7.73
N ARG A 4 -11.48 4.34 7.82
CA ARG A 4 -10.19 5.03 7.93
C ARG A 4 -9.97 5.55 9.34
N TRP A 5 -8.72 5.59 9.76
CA TRP A 5 -8.23 6.22 10.97
C TRP A 5 -6.81 6.74 10.72
N THR A 6 -6.37 7.68 11.53
CA THR A 6 -5.05 8.31 11.43
C THR A 6 -4.26 8.03 12.70
N LEU A 7 -2.97 7.72 12.56
CA LEU A 7 -2.00 7.76 13.64
C LEU A 7 -1.33 9.14 13.57
N GLU A 8 -1.67 10.02 14.51
CA GLU A 8 -1.25 11.44 14.48
C GLU A 8 0.21 11.63 14.91
N ASN A 9 0.73 10.74 15.75
CA ASN A 9 2.12 10.79 16.21
C ASN A 9 3.01 9.90 15.34
N PRO A 10 4.32 10.21 15.24
CA PRO A 10 5.29 9.31 14.62
C PRO A 10 5.17 7.89 15.17
N CYS A 11 5.24 6.91 14.27
CA CYS A 11 5.15 5.49 14.60
C CYS A 11 6.24 4.73 13.86
N GLU A 12 6.66 3.60 14.44
CA GLU A 12 7.61 2.71 13.78
C GLU A 12 6.93 1.92 12.66
N LEU A 13 7.52 1.94 11.46
CA LEU A 13 7.08 1.11 10.35
C LEU A 13 7.63 -0.31 10.52
N VAL A 14 6.82 -1.22 11.06
CA VAL A 14 7.22 -2.60 11.35
C VAL A 14 7.22 -3.45 10.08
N THR A 15 6.17 -3.34 9.27
CA THR A 15 6.11 -4.02 7.96
C THR A 15 5.43 -3.13 6.93
N LEU A 16 5.90 -3.21 5.68
CA LEU A 16 5.23 -2.67 4.51
C LEU A 16 5.19 -3.77 3.45
N GLN A 17 3.99 -4.19 3.07
CA GLN A 17 3.79 -5.22 2.07
C GLN A 17 2.79 -4.77 1.03
N GLY A 18 3.11 -5.03 -0.24
CA GLY A 18 2.18 -4.78 -1.31
C GLY A 18 2.80 -4.92 -2.67
N ASN A 19 2.14 -4.33 -3.66
CA ASN A 19 2.65 -4.32 -5.01
C ASN A 19 2.39 -2.98 -5.69
N PHE A 20 3.16 -2.75 -6.75
CA PHE A 20 3.03 -1.64 -7.66
C PHE A 20 2.73 -2.20 -9.05
N ALA A 21 1.64 -1.74 -9.65
CA ALA A 21 1.21 -2.15 -10.98
C ALA A 21 0.63 -0.93 -11.73
N ARG A 22 0.64 -1.00 -13.06
CA ARG A 22 0.17 0.10 -13.90
C ARG A 22 -1.35 0.04 -14.10
N LEU A 23 -2.00 1.19 -14.20
CA LEU A 23 -3.34 1.32 -14.75
C LEU A 23 -3.30 1.23 -16.29
N LYS A 24 -4.47 1.12 -16.92
CA LYS A 24 -4.59 1.05 -18.40
C LYS A 24 -4.03 2.27 -19.11
N ASP A 25 -4.05 3.43 -18.47
CA ASP A 25 -3.48 4.68 -18.98
C ASP A 25 -1.95 4.79 -18.78
N GLY A 26 -1.33 3.78 -18.19
CA GLY A 26 0.10 3.73 -17.89
C GLY A 26 0.50 4.36 -16.56
N SER A 27 -0.42 5.01 -15.84
CA SER A 27 -0.13 5.58 -14.52
C SER A 27 0.11 4.49 -13.47
N GLY A 28 0.94 4.79 -12.48
CA GLY A 28 1.29 3.84 -11.41
C GLY A 28 0.20 3.74 -10.35
N PHE A 29 -0.04 2.53 -9.84
CA PHE A 29 -0.96 2.29 -8.73
C PHE A 29 -0.34 1.32 -7.72
N THR A 30 -0.25 1.76 -6.47
CA THR A 30 0.21 0.94 -5.35
C THR A 30 -0.97 0.36 -4.59
N HIS A 31 -0.85 -0.89 -4.16
CA HIS A 31 -1.72 -1.46 -3.13
C HIS A 31 -0.85 -1.94 -1.99
N LEU A 32 -0.84 -1.17 -0.91
CA LEU A 32 0.02 -1.40 0.25
C LEU A 32 -0.84 -1.71 1.47
N HIS A 33 -0.31 -2.62 2.29
CA HIS A 33 -0.72 -2.85 3.66
C HIS A 33 0.51 -2.62 4.53
N ALA A 34 0.28 -2.05 5.70
CA ALA A 34 1.34 -1.73 6.63
C ALA A 34 0.97 -2.16 8.04
N THR A 35 1.99 -2.43 8.84
CA THR A 35 1.90 -2.58 10.29
C THR A 35 2.78 -1.54 10.94
N PHE A 36 2.21 -0.81 11.89
CA PHE A 36 2.87 0.21 12.67
C PHE A 36 2.81 -0.13 14.16
N THR A 37 3.79 0.35 14.91
CA THR A 37 3.73 0.39 16.37
C THR A 37 3.90 1.80 16.88
N ASN A 38 3.04 2.22 17.81
CA ASN A 38 3.18 3.49 18.51
C ASN A 38 4.12 3.36 19.72
N ASP A 39 4.32 4.47 20.44
CA ASP A 39 5.19 4.53 21.63
C ASP A 39 4.76 3.59 22.77
N ASP A 40 3.47 3.23 22.83
CA ASP A 40 2.91 2.29 23.80
C ASP A 40 3.04 0.82 23.35
N VAL A 41 3.75 0.56 22.24
CA VAL A 41 3.96 -0.77 21.63
C VAL A 41 2.64 -1.41 21.17
N GLU A 42 1.61 -0.60 20.91
CA GLU A 42 0.35 -1.07 20.34
C GLU A 42 0.50 -1.27 18.83
N VAL A 43 -0.02 -2.39 18.34
CA VAL A 43 0.07 -2.75 16.92
C VAL A 43 -1.15 -2.22 16.16
N HIS A 44 -0.89 -1.45 15.12
CA HIS A 44 -1.89 -0.93 14.19
C HIS A 44 -1.62 -1.46 12.79
N ALA A 45 -2.59 -2.13 12.17
CA ALA A 45 -2.39 -2.77 10.88
C ALA A 45 -3.59 -2.59 9.95
N GLY A 46 -3.31 -2.48 8.64
CA GLY A 46 -4.36 -2.40 7.63
C GLY A 46 -3.88 -1.88 6.29
N HIS A 47 -4.83 -1.45 5.47
CA HIS A 47 -4.56 -0.82 4.20
C HIS A 47 -3.93 0.57 4.42
N LEU A 48 -2.79 0.81 3.78
CA LEU A 48 -2.11 2.11 3.82
C LEU A 48 -2.66 3.02 2.72
N PHE A 49 -3.25 4.14 3.13
CA PHE A 49 -3.70 5.20 2.21
C PHE A 49 -2.59 6.21 1.94
N GLU A 50 -2.03 6.77 3.01
CA GLU A 50 -0.95 7.73 2.99
C GLU A 50 -0.18 7.67 4.31
N ALA A 51 1.08 8.09 4.28
CA ALA A 51 1.92 8.30 5.44
C ALA A 51 3.02 9.29 5.09
N THR A 52 3.47 10.06 6.08
CA THR A 52 4.66 10.90 5.98
C THR A 52 5.86 10.12 6.49
N VAL A 53 6.94 10.05 5.70
CA VAL A 53 8.22 9.50 6.17
C VAL A 53 8.91 10.58 7.01
N GLU A 54 8.87 10.42 8.34
CA GLU A 54 9.47 11.38 9.26
C GLU A 54 11.01 11.30 9.24
N VAL A 55 11.56 10.10 9.43
CA VAL A 55 13.02 9.88 9.46
C VAL A 55 13.46 8.98 8.31
N VAL A 56 12.92 7.77 8.23
CA VAL A 56 13.33 6.77 7.22
C VAL A 56 12.19 5.82 6.88
N ALA A 57 12.17 5.38 5.62
CA ALA A 57 11.43 4.21 5.17
C ALA A 57 12.34 3.41 4.23
N GLU A 58 12.86 2.29 4.72
CA GLU A 58 13.72 1.41 3.94
C GLU A 58 12.86 0.42 3.13
N ILE A 59 12.72 0.67 1.83
CA ILE A 59 11.79 -0.07 0.98
C ILE A 59 12.56 -0.88 -0.06
N HIS A 60 12.44 -2.21 0.01
CA HIS A 60 12.91 -3.10 -1.04
C HIS A 60 11.82 -3.34 -2.08
N MET A 61 12.15 -3.13 -3.36
CA MET A 61 11.25 -3.39 -4.49
C MET A 61 11.83 -4.48 -5.39
N ARG A 62 11.04 -5.51 -5.69
CA ARG A 62 11.40 -6.55 -6.67
C ARG A 62 10.63 -6.34 -7.97
N VAL A 63 11.37 -6.19 -9.06
CA VAL A 63 10.77 -6.14 -10.41
C VAL A 63 10.37 -7.54 -10.86
N MET A 64 9.13 -7.70 -11.30
CA MET A 64 8.63 -8.93 -11.90
C MET A 64 8.66 -8.83 -13.43
N SER A 65 9.80 -9.16 -14.05
CA SER A 65 10.00 -9.02 -15.50
C SER A 65 9.23 -10.03 -16.35
N GLN A 66 8.80 -11.14 -15.76
CA GLN A 66 8.08 -12.23 -16.45
C GLN A 66 6.56 -12.17 -16.29
N SER A 67 6.04 -11.13 -15.64
CA SER A 67 4.61 -11.01 -15.39
C SER A 67 4.18 -9.57 -15.61
N ILE A 68 3.22 -9.38 -16.50
CA ILE A 68 2.58 -8.09 -16.71
C ILE A 68 1.37 -8.03 -15.80
N MET A 69 1.41 -7.08 -14.86
CA MET A 69 0.31 -6.79 -13.95
C MET A 69 -0.32 -5.44 -14.30
N THR A 70 -1.63 -5.45 -14.54
CA THR A 70 -2.42 -4.26 -14.82
C THR A 70 -3.54 -4.12 -13.80
N ARG A 71 -3.70 -2.91 -13.27
CA ARG A 71 -4.75 -2.54 -12.34
C ARG A 71 -6.01 -2.14 -13.11
N CYS A 72 -7.14 -2.76 -12.74
CA CYS A 72 -8.42 -2.64 -13.41
C CYS A 72 -9.49 -2.19 -12.41
N PRO A 73 -9.90 -0.90 -12.42
CA PRO A 73 -11.01 -0.44 -11.60
C PRO A 73 -12.28 -1.24 -11.88
N MET A 74 -12.99 -1.63 -10.83
CA MET A 74 -14.25 -2.34 -10.94
C MET A 74 -15.42 -1.37 -10.83
N ALA A 75 -16.46 -1.57 -11.63
CA ALA A 75 -17.69 -0.80 -11.49
C ALA A 75 -18.27 -0.98 -10.08
N ASP A 76 -18.72 0.12 -9.49
CA ASP A 76 -19.35 0.16 -8.17
C ASP A 76 -18.50 -0.40 -7.01
N SER A 77 -17.17 -0.34 -7.11
CA SER A 77 -16.26 -0.83 -6.08
C SER A 77 -15.02 0.05 -5.91
N GLU A 78 -14.58 0.22 -4.66
CA GLU A 78 -13.30 0.86 -4.32
C GLU A 78 -12.10 -0.06 -4.61
N PHE A 79 -12.36 -1.33 -4.97
CA PHE A 79 -11.32 -2.31 -5.29
C PHE A 79 -10.85 -2.18 -6.74
N VAL A 80 -9.54 -1.99 -6.91
CA VAL A 80 -8.88 -1.97 -8.22
C VAL A 80 -8.21 -3.32 -8.43
N ALA A 81 -8.85 -4.22 -9.18
CA ALA A 81 -8.41 -5.59 -9.35
C ALA A 81 -7.06 -5.68 -10.08
N LEU A 82 -6.31 -6.76 -9.85
CA LEU A 82 -5.14 -7.12 -10.65
C LEU A 82 -5.56 -8.05 -11.79
N SER A 83 -5.14 -7.71 -13.00
CA SER A 83 -5.17 -8.57 -14.17
C SER A 83 -3.76 -8.96 -14.55
N PHE A 84 -3.60 -10.21 -14.97
CA PHE A 84 -2.34 -10.78 -15.44
C PHE A 84 -2.49 -11.12 -16.93
N GLU A 85 -1.44 -10.84 -17.71
CA GLU A 85 -1.29 -11.31 -19.09
C GLU A 85 -0.36 -12.52 -19.15
#